data_AF-A0A920I9D6-F1
#
_entry.id   AF-A0A920I9D6-F1
#
_cell.length_a   1.000
_cell.length_b   1.000
_cell.length_c   1.000
_cell.angle_alpha   90.00
_cell.angle_beta   90.00
_cell.angle_gamma   90.00
#
_symmetry.space_group_name_H-M   'P 1'
#
loop_
_entity.id
_entity.type
_entity.pdbx_description
1 polymer ?
#
loop_
_entity_poly.entity_id
_entity_poly.type
_entity_poly.pdbx_seq_one_letter_code
_entity_poly.pdbx_strand_id
1 'polypeptide(L)'
;MRLHRFLAALLLGLPMATPIPVAAEDAPLAPEVQRRVAVVVLARRIRGYAAMAKASSDCQVEKGRLPRRQASQALAISLEELGISRRVLTNPLVVAVSPRLQRLLDDSCALDPTKEAEALRLAENEL
;
A
#
# COMPACT_ATOMS: atom_id res chain seq x y z
N MET A 1 27.28 4.47 -78.07
CA MET A 1 28.00 3.26 -77.59
C MET A 1 27.91 3.20 -76.08
N ARG A 2 27.50 2.04 -75.54
CA ARG A 2 27.64 1.58 -74.13
C ARG A 2 27.25 2.53 -72.99
N LEU A 3 26.19 2.18 -72.24
CA LEU A 3 26.35 1.60 -70.90
C LEU A 3 24.98 1.12 -70.37
N HIS A 4 24.74 -0.19 -70.39
CA HIS A 4 23.98 -0.79 -69.31
C HIS A 4 24.87 -0.77 -68.07
N ARG A 5 24.30 -0.55 -66.88
CA ARG A 5 24.56 -1.34 -65.67
C ARG A 5 23.81 -0.81 -64.45
N PHE A 6 23.00 -1.72 -63.91
CA PHE A 6 22.90 -2.10 -62.50
C PHE A 6 22.10 -1.28 -61.49
N LEU A 7 21.32 -2.09 -60.73
CA LEU A 7 20.91 -1.98 -59.34
C LEU A 7 19.93 -0.86 -59.02
N ALA A 8 18.63 -1.13 -58.99
CA ALA A 8 17.95 -1.83 -57.88
C ALA A 8 18.20 -1.12 -56.54
N ALA A 9 17.19 -0.34 -56.16
CA ALA A 9 17.00 0.22 -54.84
C ALA A 9 17.20 -0.84 -53.75
N LEU A 10 17.94 -0.48 -52.70
CA LEU A 10 17.64 -0.91 -51.34
C LEU A 10 18.32 0.05 -50.35
N LEU A 11 17.63 1.16 -50.10
CA LEU A 11 17.71 1.89 -48.83
C LEU A 11 17.10 0.97 -47.77
N LEU A 12 17.89 0.47 -46.82
CA LEU A 12 17.44 -0.03 -45.50
C LEU A 12 18.68 -0.47 -44.69
N GLY A 13 19.35 0.50 -44.08
CA GLY A 13 20.36 0.28 -43.05
C GLY A 13 19.90 0.90 -41.74
N LEU A 14 18.77 0.41 -41.18
CA LEU A 14 18.44 0.65 -39.77
C LEU A 14 19.12 -0.47 -38.97
N PRO A 15 19.97 -0.17 -37.98
CA PRO A 15 20.42 -1.19 -37.05
C PRO A 15 19.18 -1.64 -36.27
N MET A 16 18.76 -2.88 -36.50
CA MET A 16 17.84 -3.59 -35.63
C MET A 16 18.46 -3.60 -34.24
N ALA A 17 18.02 -2.68 -33.37
CA ALA A 17 18.23 -2.79 -31.94
C ALA A 17 17.52 -4.07 -31.50
N THR A 18 18.29 -5.14 -31.32
CA THR A 18 17.81 -6.35 -30.68
C THR A 18 17.38 -5.96 -29.27
N PRO A 19 16.10 -6.13 -28.88
CA PRO A 19 15.74 -5.96 -27.48
C PRO A 19 16.48 -7.05 -26.72
N ILE A 20 17.42 -6.65 -25.86
CA ILE A 20 18.04 -7.56 -24.89
C ILE A 20 16.88 -8.03 -24.00
N PRO A 21 16.53 -9.33 -24.01
CA PRO A 21 15.59 -9.84 -23.03
C PRO A 21 16.29 -9.76 -21.68
N VAL A 22 15.97 -8.74 -20.89
CA VAL A 22 16.23 -8.78 -19.46
C VAL A 22 15.32 -9.88 -18.93
N ALA A 23 15.86 -11.09 -18.81
CA ALA A 23 15.26 -12.11 -17.96
C ALA A 23 15.23 -11.50 -16.56
N ALA A 24 14.07 -10.98 -16.15
CA ALA A 24 13.82 -10.73 -14.74
C ALA A 24 13.94 -12.10 -14.06
N GLU A 25 15.05 -12.32 -13.36
CA GLU A 25 15.19 -13.51 -12.54
C GLU A 25 14.21 -13.39 -11.37
N ASP A 26 13.00 -13.91 -11.57
CA ASP A 26 12.09 -14.30 -10.48
C ASP A 26 12.62 -15.58 -9.82
N ALA A 27 13.90 -15.59 -9.45
CA ALA A 27 14.44 -16.64 -8.60
C ALA A 27 13.78 -16.48 -7.22
N PRO A 28 13.20 -17.55 -6.65
CA PRO A 28 12.58 -17.46 -5.34
C PRO A 28 13.62 -16.98 -4.32
N LEU A 29 13.26 -15.94 -3.56
CA LEU A 29 14.13 -15.35 -2.54
C LEU A 29 14.67 -16.42 -1.59
N ALA A 30 15.89 -16.26 -1.10
CA ALA A 30 16.42 -17.15 -0.07
C ALA A 30 15.46 -17.20 1.15
N PRO A 31 15.31 -18.36 1.83
CA PRO A 31 14.36 -18.52 2.95
C PRO A 31 14.53 -17.48 4.08
N GLU A 32 15.75 -17.02 4.32
CA GLU A 32 16.09 -15.98 5.29
C GLU A 32 15.48 -14.63 4.89
N VAL A 33 15.54 -14.29 3.60
CA VAL A 33 14.97 -13.06 3.04
C VAL A 33 13.45 -13.12 3.09
N GLN A 34 12.85 -14.26 2.72
CA GLN A 34 11.40 -14.46 2.81
C GLN A 34 10.89 -14.26 4.24
N ARG A 35 11.57 -14.84 5.25
CA ARG A 35 11.22 -14.66 6.66
C ARG A 35 11.29 -13.20 7.10
N ARG A 36 12.32 -12.46 6.68
CA ARG A 36 12.43 -11.02 6.98
C ARG A 36 11.31 -10.21 6.34
N VAL A 37 11.00 -10.49 5.07
CA VAL A 37 9.89 -9.84 4.36
C VAL A 37 8.56 -10.13 5.07
N ALA A 38 8.33 -11.36 5.52
CA ALA A 38 7.10 -11.74 6.24
C ALA A 38 6.91 -10.91 7.53
N VAL A 39 7.98 -10.68 8.31
CA VAL A 39 7.93 -9.84 9.51
C VAL A 39 7.57 -8.39 9.16
N VAL A 40 8.14 -7.84 8.08
CA VAL A 40 7.83 -6.47 7.63
C VAL A 40 6.37 -6.36 7.17
N VAL A 41 5.89 -7.34 6.40
CA VAL A 41 4.49 -7.40 5.95
C VAL A 41 3.54 -7.51 7.14
N LEU A 42 3.88 -8.31 8.15
CA LEU A 42 3.10 -8.41 9.39
C LEU A 42 3.05 -7.07 10.13
N ALA A 43 4.20 -6.43 10.34
CA ALA A 43 4.27 -5.13 11.01
C ALA A 43 3.46 -4.05 10.26
N ARG A 44 3.51 -4.05 8.93
CA ARG A 44 2.67 -3.20 8.08
C ARG A 44 1.19 -3.47 8.28
N ARG A 45 0.76 -4.72 8.26
CA ARG A 45 -0.65 -5.09 8.47
C ARG A 45 -1.15 -4.65 9.84
N ILE A 46 -0.34 -4.82 10.90
CA ILE A 46 -0.66 -4.35 12.24
C ILE A 46 -0.84 -2.82 12.26
N ARG A 47 0.08 -2.07 11.62
CA ARG A 47 -0.03 -0.61 11.50
C ARG A 47 -1.26 -0.20 10.67
N GLY A 48 -1.53 -0.89 9.56
CA GLY A 48 -2.72 -0.75 8.72
C GLY A 48 -4.01 -0.88 9.50
N TYR A 49 -4.13 -1.99 10.23
CA TYR A 49 -5.28 -2.24 11.09
C TYR A 49 -5.44 -1.15 12.16
N ALA A 50 -4.35 -0.83 12.89
CA ALA A 50 -4.39 0.17 13.94
C ALA A 50 -4.75 1.57 13.42
N ALA A 51 -4.25 1.96 12.24
CA ALA A 51 -4.57 3.24 11.62
C ALA A 51 -6.03 3.31 11.18
N MET A 52 -6.58 2.23 10.61
CA MET A 52 -8.00 2.19 10.24
C MET A 52 -8.91 2.20 11.47
N ALA A 53 -8.58 1.42 12.50
CA ALA A 53 -9.32 1.39 13.76
C ALA A 53 -9.29 2.77 14.46
N LYS A 54 -8.14 3.44 14.44
CA LYS A 54 -8.00 4.82 14.91
C LYS A 54 -8.84 5.80 14.09
N ALA A 55 -8.80 5.72 12.77
CA ALA A 55 -9.60 6.56 11.88
C ALA A 55 -11.10 6.42 12.15
N SER A 56 -11.59 5.18 12.31
CA SER A 56 -12.99 4.91 12.66
C SER A 56 -13.35 5.49 14.03
N SER A 57 -12.51 5.25 15.05
CA SER A 57 -12.69 5.81 16.40
C SER A 57 -12.73 7.34 16.40
N ASP A 58 -11.81 7.99 15.67
CA ASP A 58 -11.76 9.45 15.53
C ASP A 58 -13.02 9.99 14.81
N CYS A 59 -13.50 9.31 13.78
CA CYS A 59 -14.76 9.64 13.09
C CYS A 59 -15.98 9.58 14.03
N GLN A 60 -16.07 8.55 14.89
CA GLN A 60 -17.17 8.45 15.86
C GLN A 60 -17.17 9.63 16.85
N VAL A 61 -15.98 10.11 17.23
CA VAL A 61 -15.83 11.28 18.10
C VAL A 61 -16.26 12.54 17.37
N GLU A 62 -15.81 12.74 16.12
CA GLU A 62 -16.15 13.90 15.31
C GLU A 62 -17.66 14.00 15.03
N LYS A 63 -18.32 12.86 14.79
CA LYS A 63 -19.77 12.78 14.60
C LYS A 63 -20.56 12.88 15.93
N GLY A 64 -19.89 13.06 17.07
CA GLY A 64 -20.53 13.19 18.39
C GLY A 64 -21.16 11.91 18.93
N ARG A 65 -20.86 10.74 18.33
CA ARG A 65 -21.42 9.43 18.73
C ARG A 65 -20.71 8.84 19.94
N LEU A 66 -19.43 9.16 20.13
CA LEU A 66 -18.65 8.72 21.28
C LEU A 66 -17.85 9.87 21.89
N PRO A 67 -17.83 10.01 23.23
CA PRO A 67 -16.88 10.91 23.89
C PRO A 67 -15.44 10.50 23.60
N ARG A 68 -14.55 11.48 23.39
CA ARG A 68 -13.11 11.27 23.08
C ARG A 68 -12.44 10.25 24.01
N ARG A 69 -12.69 10.37 25.31
CA ARG A 69 -12.12 9.49 26.34
C ARG A 69 -12.58 8.04 26.17
N GLN A 70 -13.88 7.83 25.94
CA GLN A 70 -14.44 6.49 25.76
C GLN A 70 -13.95 5.85 24.45
N ALA A 71 -13.92 6.61 23.36
CA ALA A 71 -13.41 6.14 22.08
C ALA A 71 -11.94 5.70 22.16
N SER A 72 -11.10 6.51 22.83
CA SER A 72 -9.67 6.20 23.04
C SER A 72 -9.47 4.96 23.92
N GLN A 73 -10.28 4.81 24.98
CA GLN A 73 -10.19 3.67 25.89
C GLN A 73 -10.68 2.38 25.23
N ALA A 74 -11.81 2.41 24.54
CA ALA A 74 -12.36 1.28 23.81
C ALA A 74 -11.38 0.79 22.72
N LEU A 75 -10.81 1.71 21.93
CA LEU A 75 -9.81 1.38 20.92
C LEU A 75 -8.58 0.71 21.52
N ALA A 76 -8.05 1.22 22.64
CA ALA A 76 -6.90 0.63 23.30
C ALA A 76 -7.20 -0.80 23.77
N ILE A 77 -8.38 -1.03 24.36
CA ILE A 77 -8.82 -2.37 24.79
C ILE A 77 -8.95 -3.31 23.58
N SER A 78 -9.64 -2.88 22.51
CA SER A 78 -9.81 -3.71 21.31
C SER A 78 -8.48 -4.12 20.68
N LEU A 79 -7.47 -3.24 20.68
CA LEU A 79 -6.13 -3.58 20.20
C LEU A 79 -5.45 -4.62 21.10
N GLU A 80 -5.52 -4.43 22.42
CA GLU A 80 -4.90 -5.35 23.38
C GLU A 80 -5.54 -6.76 23.31
N GLU A 81 -6.86 -6.86 23.13
CA GLU A 81 -7.57 -8.13 22.92
C GLU A 81 -7.13 -8.87 21.63
N LEU A 82 -6.69 -8.12 20.62
CA LEU A 82 -6.14 -8.68 19.39
C LEU A 82 -4.62 -8.96 19.47
N GLY A 83 -4.02 -8.81 20.66
CA GLY A 83 -2.59 -8.97 20.87
C GLY A 83 -1.74 -7.83 20.29
N ILE A 84 -2.36 -6.71 19.90
CA ILE A 84 -1.69 -5.53 19.37
C ILE A 84 -1.45 -4.55 20.50
N SER A 85 -0.18 -4.25 20.81
CA SER A 85 0.14 -3.26 21.84
C SER A 85 -0.48 -1.90 21.52
N ARG A 86 -1.20 -1.29 22.48
CA ARG A 86 -1.73 0.09 22.37
C ARG A 86 -0.69 1.14 22.00
N ARG A 87 0.61 0.88 22.21
CA ARG A 87 1.72 1.75 21.78
C ARG A 87 1.75 1.95 20.26
N VAL A 88 1.15 1.05 19.48
CA VAL A 88 1.01 1.22 18.02
C VAL A 88 0.25 2.50 17.66
N LEU A 89 -0.65 2.97 18.53
CA LEU A 89 -1.44 4.20 18.31
C LEU A 89 -0.57 5.47 18.32
N THR A 90 0.59 5.42 18.96
CA THR A 90 1.57 6.51 18.96
C THR A 90 2.68 6.29 17.93
N ASN A 91 2.58 5.27 17.08
CA ASN A 91 3.51 5.09 15.96
C ASN A 91 3.35 6.27 14.99
N PRO A 92 4.44 6.94 14.58
CA PRO A 92 4.36 8.12 13.71
C PRO A 92 3.60 7.89 12.40
N LEU A 93 3.75 6.72 11.78
CA LEU A 93 3.05 6.42 10.53
C LEU A 93 1.55 6.23 10.75
N VAL A 94 1.17 5.56 11.84
CA VAL A 94 -0.24 5.40 12.23
C VAL A 94 -0.87 6.76 12.48
N VAL A 95 -0.20 7.63 13.24
CA VAL A 95 -0.67 9.01 13.51
C VAL A 95 -0.83 9.81 12.22
N ALA A 96 0.13 9.72 11.30
CA ALA A 96 0.12 10.47 10.04
C ALA A 96 -0.95 9.97 9.05
N VAL A 97 -1.16 8.66 8.97
CA VAL A 97 -2.04 8.04 7.96
C VAL A 97 -3.50 7.99 8.41
N SER A 98 -3.78 7.88 9.71
CA SER A 98 -5.17 7.74 10.23
C SER A 98 -6.13 8.83 9.71
N PRO A 99 -5.79 10.14 9.71
CA PRO A 99 -6.68 11.18 9.19
C PRO A 99 -6.98 11.03 7.69
N ARG A 100 -6.06 10.45 6.93
CA ARG A 100 -6.26 10.20 5.49
C ARG A 100 -7.22 9.03 5.29
N LEU A 101 -7.08 7.96 6.06
CA LEU A 101 -8.02 6.83 6.09
C LEU A 101 -9.41 7.29 6.53
N GLN A 102 -9.50 8.26 7.45
CA GLN A 102 -10.78 8.79 7.93
C GLN A 102 -11.63 9.38 6.80
N ARG A 103 -11.01 9.99 5.78
CA ARG A 103 -11.70 10.54 4.59
C ARG A 103 -12.28 9.46 3.66
N LEU A 104 -11.87 8.22 3.86
CA LEU A 104 -12.37 7.05 3.13
C LEU A 104 -13.53 6.37 3.87
N LEU A 105 -13.91 6.87 5.04
CA LEU A 105 -15.05 6.35 5.79
C LEU A 105 -16.36 6.95 5.28
N ASP A 106 -17.43 6.18 5.43
CA ASP A 106 -18.80 6.64 5.23
C ASP A 106 -19.37 7.32 6.49
N ASP A 107 -20.63 7.72 6.43
CA ASP A 107 -21.31 8.35 7.57
C ASP A 107 -21.50 7.42 8.77
N SER A 108 -21.36 6.10 8.60
CA SER A 108 -21.37 5.14 9.71
C SER A 108 -19.99 5.03 10.40
N CYS A 109 -18.97 5.72 9.87
CA CYS A 109 -17.56 5.58 10.24
C CYS A 109 -16.99 4.19 9.94
N ALA A 110 -17.58 3.48 8.98
CA ALA A 110 -17.03 2.27 8.38
C ALA A 110 -16.31 2.63 7.07
N LEU A 111 -15.39 1.79 6.61
CA LEU A 111 -14.75 1.97 5.31
C LEU A 111 -15.82 1.96 4.22
N ASP A 112 -15.89 3.03 3.43
CA ASP A 112 -16.75 3.09 2.25
C ASP A 112 -16.34 1.97 1.27
N PRO A 113 -17.24 1.03 0.93
CA PRO A 113 -16.92 -0.08 0.03
C PRO A 113 -16.39 0.37 -1.33
N THR A 114 -16.78 1.56 -1.80
CA THR A 114 -16.29 2.11 -3.08
C THR A 114 -14.85 2.59 -3.01
N LYS A 115 -14.29 2.76 -1.81
CA LYS A 115 -12.94 3.28 -1.55
C LYS A 115 -11.98 2.24 -0.98
N GLU A 116 -12.36 0.97 -0.96
CA GLU A 116 -11.55 -0.11 -0.40
C GLU A 116 -10.16 -0.23 -1.06
N ALA A 117 -10.12 -0.15 -2.39
CA ALA A 117 -8.87 -0.18 -3.14
C ALA A 117 -7.94 0.98 -2.77
N GLU A 118 -8.50 2.18 -2.54
CA GLU A 118 -7.71 3.34 -2.10
C GLU A 118 -7.15 3.15 -0.69
N ALA A 119 -7.96 2.61 0.23
CA ALA A 119 -7.54 2.32 1.60
C ALA A 119 -6.40 1.27 1.64
N LEU A 120 -6.51 0.20 0.84
CA LEU A 120 -5.46 -0.81 0.69
C LEU A 120 -4.17 -0.20 0.15
N ARG A 121 -4.27 0.60 -0.91
CA ARG A 121 -3.11 1.26 -1.52
C ARG A 121 -2.43 2.23 -0.57
N LEU A 122 -3.19 2.89 0.29
CA LEU A 122 -2.66 3.77 1.33
C LEU A 122 -1.92 2.97 2.41
N ALA A 123 -2.49 1.86 2.86
CA ALA A 123 -1.86 0.97 3.85
C ALA A 123 -0.60 0.27 3.30
N GLU A 124 -0.56 -0.06 2.02
CA GLU A 124 0.58 -0.72 1.40
C GLU A 124 1.79 0.20 1.22
N ASN A 125 1.54 1.47 0.91
CA ASN A 125 2.61 2.42 0.56
C ASN A 125 3.12 3.23 1.76
N GLU A 126 2.29 3.45 2.78
CA GLU A 126 2.60 4.42 3.85
C GLU A 126 2.69 3.81 5.25
N LEU A 127 2.35 2.52 5.39
CA LEU A 127 2.43 1.77 6.65
C LEU A 127 3.32 0.53 6.51
#